data_AF-A0AAJ8WQU9-F1
#
_entry.id   AF-A0AAJ8WQU9-F1
#
_cell.length_a   1.000
_cell.length_b   1.000
_cell.length_c   1.000
_cell.angle_alpha   90.00
_cell.angle_beta   90.00
_cell.angle_gamma   90.00
#
_symmetry.space_group_name_H-M   'P 1'
#
loop_
_entity.id
_entity.type
_entity.pdbx_description
1 polymer ?
#
loop_
_entity_poly.entity_id
_entity_poly.type
_entity_poly.pdbx_seq_one_letter_code
_entity_poly.pdbx_strand_id
1 'polypeptide(L)'
;MKLTSPIFNDQQKRRAIIWLSFFHIFIIAASNYFVQIPFEITLKLTALGAANDFSFHSTWGTLTFPFIFLATDLTVRIFGAEDARKIIFVVMFPALIVSYVISVLFSESKFQGFESLTHFDLFVFRIAIASFAAYVVGQLLDVIVFNRLRQLKTWWVAPTSSMTFGSMADTFVFFSIAFYQSADPFMAEHWAQLGFVDYLFKLFIGIILFVPAYGVVLNVILRKLQMLVTERVPA
;
A
#
# COMPACT_ATOMS: atom_id res chain seq x y z
N MET A 1 -10.66 19.09 32.58
CA MET A 1 -10.78 20.12 31.52
C MET A 1 -10.68 19.40 30.18
N LYS A 2 -11.79 19.21 29.45
CA LYS A 2 -11.78 18.60 28.12
C LYS A 2 -11.17 19.62 27.15
N LEU A 3 -10.05 19.30 26.51
CA LEU A 3 -9.47 20.11 25.44
C LEU A 3 -10.49 20.18 24.29
N THR A 4 -11.20 21.30 24.15
CA THR A 4 -12.24 21.52 23.14
C THR A 4 -11.73 22.21 21.87
N SER A 5 -10.43 22.52 21.78
CA SER A 5 -9.82 23.05 20.57
C SER A 5 -9.24 21.90 19.71
N PRO A 6 -9.63 21.78 18.43
CA PRO A 6 -9.01 20.82 17.54
C PRO A 6 -7.51 21.14 17.39
N ILE A 7 -6.68 20.09 17.44
CA ILE A 7 -5.21 20.19 17.32
C ILE A 7 -4.80 20.93 16.03
N PHE A 8 -5.59 20.74 14.96
CA PHE A 8 -5.45 21.40 13.68
C PHE A 8 -6.61 22.35 13.41
N ASN A 9 -6.32 23.52 12.84
CA ASN A 9 -7.34 24.35 12.21
C ASN A 9 -7.80 23.67 10.89
N ASP A 10 -9.03 23.95 10.43
CA ASP A 10 -9.63 23.37 9.22
C ASP A 10 -8.76 23.57 7.97
N GLN A 11 -8.10 24.72 7.85
CA GLN A 11 -7.17 24.98 6.75
C GLN A 11 -5.93 24.07 6.79
N GLN A 12 -5.39 23.80 7.99
CA GLN A 12 -4.25 22.88 8.17
C GLN A 12 -4.66 21.44 7.86
N LYS A 13 -5.83 21.04 8.34
CA LYS A 13 -6.41 19.72 8.04
C LYS A 13 -6.61 19.53 6.53
N ARG A 14 -7.22 20.49 5.84
CA ARG A 14 -7.42 20.43 4.39
C ARG A 14 -6.09 20.33 3.63
N ARG A 15 -5.09 21.12 4.03
CA ARG A 15 -3.76 21.08 3.43
C ARG A 15 -3.07 19.74 3.65
N ALA A 16 -3.19 19.16 4.84
CA ALA A 16 -2.65 17.83 5.15
C ALA A 16 -3.31 16.74 4.30
N ILE A 17 -4.63 16.76 4.17
CA ILE A 17 -5.38 15.81 3.32
C ILE A 17 -4.91 15.90 1.86
N ILE A 18 -4.72 17.12 1.32
CA ILE A 18 -4.21 17.31 -0.05
C ILE A 18 -2.82 16.68 -0.21
N TRP A 19 -1.88 16.96 0.70
CA TRP A 19 -0.54 16.38 0.65
C TRP A 19 -0.54 14.87 0.80
N LEU A 20 -1.38 14.33 1.67
CA LEU A 20 -1.55 12.88 1.84
C LEU A 20 -2.11 12.24 0.57
N SER A 21 -3.06 12.89 -0.11
CA SER A 21 -3.55 12.41 -1.40
C SER A 21 -2.43 12.36 -2.45
N PHE A 22 -1.62 13.42 -2.57
CA PHE A 22 -0.46 13.40 -3.47
C PHE A 22 0.55 12.31 -3.11
N PHE A 23 0.79 12.10 -1.82
CA PHE A 23 1.67 11.03 -1.35
C PHE A 23 1.14 9.64 -1.73
N HIS A 24 -0.17 9.39 -1.59
CA HIS A 24 -0.75 8.11 -2.01
C HIS A 24 -0.64 7.93 -3.53
N ILE A 25 -0.96 8.96 -4.33
CA ILE A 25 -0.81 8.91 -5.80
C ILE A 25 0.64 8.53 -6.17
N PHE A 26 1.61 9.19 -5.53
CA PHE A 26 3.03 8.91 -5.75
C PHE A 26 3.40 7.48 -5.38
N ILE A 27 3.04 6.99 -4.19
CA ILE A 27 3.36 5.63 -3.74
C ILE A 27 2.71 4.58 -4.64
N ILE A 28 1.46 4.77 -5.06
CA ILE A 28 0.76 3.84 -5.95
C ILE A 28 1.46 3.80 -7.32
N ALA A 29 1.72 4.95 -7.93
CA ALA A 29 2.38 5.03 -9.22
C ALA A 29 3.81 4.45 -9.17
N ALA A 30 4.58 4.78 -8.14
CA ALA A 30 5.91 4.24 -7.93
C ALA A 30 5.89 2.72 -7.70
N SER A 31 4.96 2.22 -6.88
CA SER A 31 4.84 0.78 -6.61
C SER A 31 4.51 0.00 -7.86
N ASN A 32 3.56 0.47 -8.67
CA ASN A 32 3.19 -0.19 -9.92
C ASN A 32 4.31 -0.16 -10.96
N TYR A 33 5.12 0.92 -11.00
CA TYR A 33 6.34 0.93 -11.80
C TYR A 33 7.36 -0.10 -11.29
N PHE A 34 7.60 -0.17 -9.98
CA PHE A 34 8.53 -1.11 -9.37
C PHE A 34 8.08 -2.57 -9.44
N VAL A 35 6.78 -2.85 -9.63
CA VAL A 35 6.27 -4.20 -9.94
C VAL A 35 6.90 -4.72 -11.24
N GLN A 36 7.24 -3.86 -12.19
CA GLN A 36 7.86 -4.28 -13.45
C GLN A 36 9.33 -4.69 -13.32
N ILE A 37 9.96 -4.40 -12.17
CA ILE A 37 11.38 -4.67 -11.94
C ILE A 37 11.48 -5.92 -11.05
N PRO A 38 11.70 -7.12 -11.64
CA PRO A 38 11.87 -8.32 -10.86
C PRO A 38 13.23 -8.30 -10.15
N PHE A 39 13.29 -8.95 -9.00
CA PHE A 39 14.53 -9.32 -8.35
C PHE A 39 14.43 -10.76 -7.85
N GLU A 40 15.59 -11.38 -7.69
CA GLU A 40 15.71 -12.70 -7.10
C GLU A 40 16.60 -12.63 -5.86
N ILE A 41 16.13 -13.20 -4.75
CA ILE A 41 16.93 -13.39 -3.54
C ILE A 41 17.18 -14.88 -3.39
N THR A 42 18.43 -15.29 -3.55
CA THR A 42 18.87 -16.66 -3.29
C THR A 42 19.46 -16.77 -1.88
N LEU A 43 18.73 -17.43 -0.98
CA LEU A 43 19.23 -17.83 0.32
C LEU A 43 19.99 -19.15 0.18
N LYS A 44 21.30 -19.11 0.42
CA LYS A 44 22.18 -20.29 0.42
C LYS A 44 21.97 -21.14 1.67
N LEU A 45 20.82 -21.79 1.78
CA LEU A 45 20.50 -22.66 2.91
C LEU A 45 21.40 -23.90 2.94
N THR A 46 22.00 -24.30 1.81
CA THR A 46 23.03 -25.35 1.76
C THR A 46 24.26 -25.00 2.62
N ALA A 47 24.61 -23.71 2.72
CA ALA A 47 25.67 -23.25 3.61
C ALA A 47 25.32 -23.42 5.11
N LEU A 48 24.04 -23.56 5.42
CA LEU A 48 23.50 -23.84 6.76
C LEU A 48 23.12 -25.32 6.96
N GLY A 49 23.44 -26.20 5.99
CA GLY A 49 23.19 -27.64 6.06
C GLY A 49 21.84 -28.11 5.52
N ALA A 50 21.07 -27.26 4.83
CA ALA A 50 19.84 -27.66 4.16
C ALA A 50 20.10 -28.42 2.85
N ALA A 51 19.12 -29.21 2.39
CA ALA A 51 19.24 -30.03 1.19
C ALA A 51 19.28 -29.22 -0.12
N ASN A 52 18.60 -28.07 -0.17
CA ASN A 52 18.52 -27.21 -1.36
C ASN A 52 18.61 -25.73 -0.94
N ASP A 53 19.14 -24.90 -1.85
CA ASP A 53 19.07 -23.45 -1.72
C ASP A 53 17.65 -22.95 -2.02
N PHE A 54 17.28 -21.85 -1.38
CA PHE A 54 15.96 -21.23 -1.58
C PHE A 54 16.14 -19.97 -2.41
N SER A 55 15.75 -20.01 -3.68
CA SER A 55 15.61 -18.83 -4.52
C SER A 55 14.18 -18.32 -4.50
N PHE A 56 14.03 -17.01 -4.31
CA PHE A 56 12.74 -16.35 -4.31
C PHE A 56 12.71 -15.23 -5.33
N HIS A 57 11.70 -15.27 -6.20
CA HIS A 57 11.44 -14.23 -7.18
C HIS A 57 10.35 -13.30 -6.65
N SER A 58 10.66 -12.00 -6.63
CA SER A 58 9.68 -10.96 -6.31
C SER A 58 9.91 -9.73 -7.18
N THR A 59 9.16 -8.67 -6.89
CA THR A 59 9.31 -7.38 -7.56
C THR A 59 9.63 -6.32 -6.53
N TRP A 60 10.32 -5.26 -6.95
CA TRP A 60 10.60 -4.12 -6.06
C TRP A 60 9.32 -3.46 -5.53
N GLY A 61 8.20 -3.63 -6.24
CA GLY A 61 6.88 -3.17 -5.81
C GLY A 61 6.45 -3.73 -4.45
N THR A 62 6.84 -4.96 -4.11
CA THR A 62 6.48 -5.56 -2.81
C THR A 62 7.12 -4.84 -1.63
N LEU A 63 8.25 -4.16 -1.82
CA LEU A 63 8.89 -3.36 -0.77
C LEU A 63 8.26 -1.98 -0.61
N THR A 64 7.71 -1.41 -1.68
CA THR A 64 7.12 -0.08 -1.66
C THR A 64 5.63 -0.10 -1.33
N PHE A 65 4.92 -1.18 -1.64
CA PHE A 65 3.49 -1.30 -1.39
C PHE A 65 3.12 -1.11 0.10
N PRO A 66 3.85 -1.65 1.10
CA PRO A 66 3.50 -1.47 2.51
C PRO A 66 3.39 0.01 2.95
N PHE A 67 4.07 0.94 2.27
CA PHE A 67 3.97 2.37 2.58
C PHE A 67 2.57 2.95 2.33
N ILE A 68 1.75 2.34 1.47
CA ILE A 68 0.37 2.79 1.24
C ILE A 68 -0.50 2.54 2.47
N PHE A 69 -0.42 1.33 3.05
CA PHE A 69 -1.06 1.01 4.32
C PHE A 69 -0.55 1.92 5.44
N LEU A 70 0.73 2.33 5.39
CA LEU A 70 1.33 3.13 6.46
C LEU A 70 0.73 4.53 6.46
N ALA A 71 0.59 5.10 5.26
CA ALA A 71 -0.07 6.37 5.06
C ALA A 71 -1.54 6.32 5.50
N THR A 72 -2.26 5.27 5.12
CA THR A 72 -3.67 5.07 5.48
C THR A 72 -3.85 4.94 6.99
N ASP A 73 -3.12 4.07 7.66
CA ASP A 73 -3.20 3.86 9.11
C ASP A 73 -2.87 5.12 9.90
N LEU A 74 -1.84 5.87 9.50
CA LEU A 74 -1.50 7.15 10.12
C LEU A 74 -2.60 8.18 9.89
N THR A 75 -3.18 8.22 8.70
CA THR A 75 -4.32 9.10 8.40
C THR A 75 -5.51 8.75 9.27
N VAL A 76 -5.87 7.47 9.40
CA VAL A 76 -6.96 7.03 10.28
C VAL A 76 -6.67 7.42 11.71
N ARG A 77 -5.43 7.27 12.19
CA ARG A 77 -5.05 7.64 13.56
C ARG A 77 -5.14 9.14 13.82
N ILE A 78 -4.68 9.98 12.90
CA ILE A 78 -4.56 11.44 13.09
C ILE A 78 -5.86 12.17 12.74
N PHE A 79 -6.48 11.84 11.61
CA PHE A 79 -7.65 12.55 11.07
C PHE A 79 -8.95 11.76 11.20
N GLY A 80 -8.87 10.44 11.33
CA GLY A 80 -10.03 9.55 11.47
C GLY A 80 -10.38 8.78 10.20
N ALA A 81 -11.23 7.77 10.36
CA ALA A 81 -11.61 6.85 9.29
C ALA A 81 -12.43 7.51 8.17
N GLU A 82 -13.17 8.58 8.46
CA GLU A 82 -13.93 9.29 7.43
C GLU A 82 -13.00 10.00 6.44
N ASP A 83 -11.98 10.71 6.94
CA ASP A 83 -11.03 11.42 6.09
C ASP A 83 -10.12 10.45 5.32
N ALA A 84 -9.72 9.34 5.94
CA ALA A 84 -8.99 8.28 5.24
C ALA A 84 -9.78 7.71 4.06
N ARG A 85 -11.09 7.42 4.25
CA ARG A 85 -11.96 6.97 3.15
C ARG A 85 -12.08 8.01 2.04
N LYS A 86 -12.22 9.30 2.40
CA LYS A 86 -12.24 10.39 1.40
C LYS A 86 -10.95 10.42 0.57
N ILE A 87 -9.79 10.28 1.20
CA ILE A 87 -8.50 10.22 0.50
C ILE A 87 -8.49 9.03 -0.47
N ILE A 88 -8.87 7.83 -0.01
CA ILE A 88 -8.91 6.62 -0.85
C ILE A 88 -9.74 6.88 -2.12
N PHE A 89 -10.96 7.41 -1.99
CA PHE A 89 -11.83 7.67 -3.15
C PHE A 89 -11.30 8.78 -4.07
N VAL A 90 -10.72 9.84 -3.52
CA VAL A 90 -10.16 10.96 -4.30
C VAL A 90 -8.89 10.56 -5.06
N VAL A 91 -8.04 9.74 -4.43
CA VAL A 91 -6.74 9.31 -4.97
C VAL A 91 -6.90 8.24 -6.05
N MET A 92 -7.89 7.37 -5.91
CA MET A 92 -8.07 6.16 -6.71
C MET A 92 -7.97 6.38 -8.22
N PHE A 93 -8.80 7.26 -8.80
CA PHE A 93 -8.79 7.49 -10.25
C PHE A 93 -7.50 8.19 -10.73
N PRO A 94 -7.06 9.31 -10.12
CA PRO A 94 -5.80 9.95 -10.51
C PRO A 94 -4.60 9.02 -10.39
N ALA A 95 -4.50 8.23 -9.31
CA ALA A 95 -3.40 7.31 -9.10
C ALA A 95 -3.36 6.23 -10.18
N LEU A 96 -4.50 5.68 -10.57
CA LEU A 96 -4.55 4.69 -11.65
C LEU A 96 -4.18 5.28 -13.01
N ILE A 97 -4.67 6.47 -13.35
CA ILE A 97 -4.33 7.12 -14.61
C ILE A 97 -2.83 7.38 -14.67
N VAL A 98 -2.28 8.02 -13.63
CA VAL A 98 -0.84 8.33 -13.55
C VAL A 98 -0.02 7.04 -13.58
N SER A 99 -0.42 6.03 -12.82
CA SER A 99 0.24 4.73 -12.79
C SER A 99 0.21 4.02 -14.13
N TYR A 100 -0.94 4.03 -14.83
CA TYR A 100 -1.08 3.40 -16.14
C TYR A 100 -0.19 4.11 -17.16
N VAL A 101 -0.25 5.45 -17.21
CA VAL A 101 0.55 6.24 -18.14
C VAL A 101 2.04 6.00 -17.91
N ILE A 102 2.51 6.03 -16.65
CA ILE A 102 3.92 5.73 -16.33
C ILE A 102 4.27 4.30 -16.73
N SER A 103 3.41 3.33 -16.44
CA SER A 103 3.69 1.92 -16.73
C SER A 103 3.73 1.59 -18.22
N VAL A 104 2.93 2.28 -19.03
CA VAL A 104 2.92 2.12 -20.49
C VAL A 104 4.09 2.86 -21.14
N LEU A 105 4.38 4.08 -20.68
CA LEU A 105 5.50 4.87 -21.21
C LEU A 105 6.86 4.31 -20.82
N PHE A 106 6.96 3.64 -19.67
CA PHE A 106 8.19 3.05 -19.16
C PHE A 106 7.98 1.57 -18.92
N SER A 107 8.54 0.76 -19.82
CA SER A 107 8.58 -0.70 -19.72
C SER A 107 10.02 -1.18 -19.82
N GLU A 108 10.39 -2.18 -19.01
CA GLU A 108 11.76 -2.70 -18.88
C GLU A 108 12.81 -1.59 -18.58
N SER A 109 12.41 -0.58 -17.80
CA SER A 109 13.24 0.60 -17.50
C SER A 109 13.65 1.44 -18.73
N LYS A 110 12.94 1.30 -19.86
CA LYS A 110 13.14 2.08 -21.08
C LYS A 110 11.88 2.87 -21.44
N PHE A 111 12.09 4.07 -21.96
CA PHE A 111 11.01 4.89 -22.49
C PHE A 111 10.55 4.32 -23.84
N GLN A 112 9.28 3.91 -23.91
CA GLN A 112 8.69 3.24 -25.07
C GLN A 112 8.10 4.22 -26.10
N GLY A 113 8.10 5.53 -25.81
CA GLY A 113 7.48 6.54 -26.67
C GLY A 113 5.99 6.73 -26.41
N PHE A 114 5.45 7.90 -26.81
CA PHE A 114 4.05 8.25 -26.59
C PHE A 114 3.05 7.46 -27.45
N GLU A 115 3.53 6.81 -28.52
CA GLU A 115 2.71 5.98 -29.40
C GLU A 115 2.11 4.76 -28.68
N SER A 116 2.82 4.24 -27.67
CA SER A 116 2.36 3.13 -26.81
C SER A 116 0.99 3.40 -26.15
N LEU A 117 0.63 4.67 -25.91
CA LEU A 117 -0.66 5.05 -25.33
C LEU A 117 -1.84 4.92 -26.31
N THR A 118 -1.57 4.78 -27.61
CA THR A 118 -2.62 4.71 -28.64
C THR A 118 -3.17 3.29 -28.84
N HIS A 119 -2.44 2.27 -28.39
CA HIS A 119 -2.86 0.88 -28.48
C HIS A 119 -3.65 0.47 -27.24
N PHE A 120 -4.92 0.11 -27.44
CA PHE A 120 -5.74 -0.43 -26.36
C PHE A 120 -5.50 -1.93 -26.19
N ASP A 121 -4.90 -2.30 -25.07
CA ASP A 121 -4.63 -3.68 -24.71
C ASP A 121 -5.65 -4.16 -23.65
N LEU A 122 -6.44 -5.19 -24.02
CA LEU A 122 -7.46 -5.77 -23.14
C LEU A 122 -6.86 -6.42 -21.88
N PHE A 123 -5.67 -7.00 -21.98
CA PHE A 123 -4.97 -7.57 -20.85
C PHE A 123 -4.53 -6.47 -19.89
N VAL A 124 -3.91 -5.39 -20.38
CA VAL A 124 -3.52 -4.25 -19.53
C VAL A 124 -4.75 -3.58 -18.90
N PHE A 125 -5.85 -3.44 -19.65
CA PHE A 125 -7.11 -2.90 -19.13
C PHE A 125 -7.69 -3.79 -18.01
N ARG A 126 -7.65 -5.10 -18.18
CA ARG A 126 -8.07 -6.07 -17.15
C ARG A 126 -7.23 -5.96 -15.88
N ILE A 127 -5.90 -5.84 -16.02
CA ILE A 127 -5.00 -5.59 -14.88
C ILE A 127 -5.35 -4.27 -14.18
N ALA A 128 -5.65 -3.21 -14.94
CA ALA A 128 -6.06 -1.92 -14.34
C ALA A 128 -7.34 -2.03 -13.52
N ILE A 129 -8.36 -2.77 -14.00
CA ILE A 129 -9.59 -3.04 -13.24
C ILE A 129 -9.29 -3.88 -11.99
N ALA A 130 -8.43 -4.91 -12.11
CA ALA A 130 -8.03 -5.72 -10.99
C ALA A 130 -7.34 -4.89 -9.90
N SER A 131 -6.38 -4.04 -10.27
CA SER A 131 -5.69 -3.12 -9.36
C SER A 131 -6.65 -2.13 -8.69
N PHE A 132 -7.63 -1.59 -9.44
CA PHE A 132 -8.66 -0.70 -8.89
C PHE A 132 -9.46 -1.41 -7.81
N ALA A 133 -10.02 -2.58 -8.12
CA ALA A 133 -10.87 -3.33 -7.21
C ALA A 133 -10.10 -3.78 -5.97
N ALA A 134 -8.88 -4.28 -6.16
CA ALA A 134 -7.97 -4.70 -5.10
C ALA A 134 -7.66 -3.55 -4.14
N TYR A 135 -7.25 -2.40 -4.67
CA TYR A 135 -6.94 -1.22 -3.87
C TYR A 135 -8.16 -0.76 -3.06
N VAL A 136 -9.34 -0.67 -3.67
CA VAL A 136 -10.55 -0.22 -2.96
C VAL A 136 -10.91 -1.17 -1.83
N VAL A 137 -11.00 -2.48 -2.13
CA VAL A 137 -11.41 -3.47 -1.14
C VAL A 137 -10.36 -3.58 -0.02
N GLY A 138 -9.08 -3.64 -0.39
CA GLY A 138 -7.96 -3.74 0.55
C GLY A 138 -7.86 -2.53 1.46
N GLN A 139 -7.88 -1.30 0.91
CA GLN A 139 -7.77 -0.07 1.70
C GLN A 139 -9.00 0.17 2.59
N LEU A 140 -10.22 -0.14 2.11
CA LEU A 140 -11.41 -0.01 2.95
C LEU A 140 -11.39 -1.01 4.10
N LEU A 141 -10.99 -2.25 3.85
CA LEU A 141 -10.87 -3.26 4.89
C LEU A 141 -9.78 -2.88 5.92
N ASP A 142 -8.64 -2.39 5.45
CA ASP A 142 -7.58 -1.84 6.28
C ASP A 142 -8.11 -0.74 7.21
N VAL A 143 -8.79 0.27 6.68
CA VAL A 143 -9.40 1.35 7.47
C VAL A 143 -10.40 0.81 8.50
N ILE A 144 -11.24 -0.16 8.13
CA ILE A 144 -12.24 -0.75 9.03
C ILE A 144 -11.56 -1.47 10.19
N VAL A 145 -10.60 -2.35 9.89
CA VAL A 145 -9.88 -3.15 10.88
C VAL A 145 -9.05 -2.24 11.78
N PHE A 146 -8.27 -1.32 11.19
CA PHE A 146 -7.44 -0.39 11.93
C PHE A 146 -8.27 0.50 12.85
N ASN A 147 -9.35 1.11 12.33
CA ASN A 147 -10.19 2.02 13.11
C ASN A 147 -10.85 1.31 14.31
N ARG A 148 -11.16 0.02 14.19
CA ARG A 148 -11.68 -0.79 15.29
C ARG A 148 -10.60 -1.12 16.31
N LEU A 149 -9.42 -1.56 15.86
CA LEU A 149 -8.37 -2.05 16.74
C LEU A 149 -7.48 -0.96 17.32
N ARG A 150 -7.47 0.26 16.77
CA ARG A 150 -6.69 1.40 17.30
C ARG A 150 -7.10 1.85 18.70
N GLN A 151 -8.25 1.38 19.19
CA GLN A 151 -8.74 1.63 20.54
C GLN A 151 -8.02 0.78 21.61
N LEU A 152 -7.31 -0.27 21.18
CA LEU A 152 -6.51 -1.10 22.07
C LEU A 152 -5.29 -0.32 22.58
N LYS A 153 -4.87 -0.61 23.82
CA LYS A 153 -3.67 0.00 24.44
C LYS A 153 -2.39 -0.38 23.69
N THR A 154 -2.37 -1.56 23.07
CA THR A 154 -1.21 -2.08 22.34
C THR A 154 -1.14 -1.47 20.94
N TRP A 155 -0.16 -0.58 20.72
CA TRP A 155 -0.08 0.23 19.50
C TRP A 155 0.11 -0.58 18.22
N TRP A 156 0.80 -1.72 18.28
CA TRP A 156 1.19 -2.51 17.10
C TRP A 156 0.10 -3.47 16.61
N VAL A 157 -0.89 -3.79 17.46
CA VAL A 157 -1.97 -4.74 17.10
C VAL A 157 -2.82 -4.18 15.96
N ALA A 158 -3.15 -2.89 16.01
CA ALA A 158 -3.93 -2.24 14.97
C ALA A 158 -3.24 -2.28 13.59
N PRO A 159 -2.01 -1.73 13.41
CA PRO A 159 -1.35 -1.71 12.11
C PRO A 159 -1.00 -3.12 11.59
N THR A 160 -0.62 -4.04 12.49
CA THR A 160 -0.30 -5.42 12.05
C THR A 160 -1.55 -6.12 11.51
N SER A 161 -2.67 -6.00 12.21
CA SER A 161 -3.92 -6.66 11.82
C SER A 161 -4.53 -6.02 10.57
N SER A 162 -4.56 -4.68 10.48
CA SER A 162 -5.12 -3.97 9.34
C SER A 162 -4.36 -4.28 8.05
N MET A 163 -3.03 -4.21 8.10
CA MET A 163 -2.16 -4.61 7.00
C MET A 163 -2.38 -6.08 6.62
N THR A 164 -2.52 -6.99 7.59
CA THR A 164 -2.74 -8.42 7.32
C THR A 164 -4.03 -8.63 6.53
N PHE A 165 -5.16 -8.14 7.03
CA PHE A 165 -6.45 -8.33 6.37
C PHE A 165 -6.58 -7.51 5.08
N GLY A 166 -6.07 -6.28 5.08
CA GLY A 166 -6.08 -5.38 3.92
C GLY A 166 -5.26 -5.94 2.77
N SER A 167 -4.03 -6.40 3.01
CA SER A 167 -3.18 -7.01 1.98
C SER A 167 -3.71 -8.35 1.48
N MET A 168 -4.37 -9.13 2.35
CA MET A 168 -5.05 -10.36 1.94
C MET A 168 -6.16 -10.05 0.93
N ALA A 169 -7.05 -9.13 1.28
CA ALA A 169 -8.17 -8.77 0.41
C ALA A 169 -7.69 -8.14 -0.91
N ASP A 170 -6.71 -7.23 -0.85
CA ASP A 170 -6.06 -6.65 -2.03
C ASP A 170 -5.51 -7.75 -2.96
N THR A 171 -4.69 -8.65 -2.43
CA THR A 171 -4.00 -9.67 -3.23
C THR A 171 -4.97 -10.65 -3.86
N PHE A 172 -5.93 -11.20 -3.10
CA PHE A 172 -6.86 -12.18 -3.66
C PHE A 172 -7.87 -11.56 -4.63
N VAL A 173 -8.31 -10.31 -4.39
CA VAL A 173 -9.16 -9.59 -5.36
C VAL A 173 -8.36 -9.28 -6.62
N PHE A 174 -7.09 -8.87 -6.49
CA PHE A 174 -6.23 -8.64 -7.64
C PHE A 174 -6.05 -9.90 -8.47
N PHE A 175 -5.53 -10.97 -7.88
CA PHE A 175 -5.22 -12.20 -8.61
C PHE A 175 -6.47 -12.87 -9.19
N SER A 176 -7.62 -12.83 -8.49
CA SER A 176 -8.87 -13.34 -9.04
C SER A 176 -9.31 -12.55 -10.26
N ILE A 177 -9.36 -11.21 -10.22
CA ILE A 177 -9.82 -10.42 -11.37
C ILE A 177 -8.78 -10.44 -12.50
N ALA A 178 -7.49 -10.35 -12.19
CA ALA A 178 -6.40 -10.30 -13.16
C ALA A 178 -6.24 -11.61 -13.93
N PHE A 179 -6.31 -12.76 -13.25
CA PHE A 179 -5.86 -14.04 -13.81
C PHE A 179 -6.92 -15.14 -13.88
N TYR A 180 -8.04 -15.04 -13.16
CA TYR A 180 -9.10 -16.07 -13.27
C TYR A 180 -9.65 -16.16 -14.71
N GLN A 181 -9.43 -17.27 -15.42
CA GLN A 181 -9.74 -17.37 -16.85
C GLN A 181 -9.02 -16.29 -17.70
N SER A 182 -7.73 -16.03 -17.41
CA SER A 182 -6.87 -15.26 -18.33
C SER A 182 -6.51 -16.04 -19.58
N ALA A 183 -6.04 -15.31 -20.60
CA ALA A 183 -5.54 -15.91 -21.84
C ALA A 183 -4.30 -16.79 -21.64
N ASP A 184 -3.51 -16.54 -20.58
CA ASP A 184 -2.43 -17.41 -20.14
C ASP A 184 -3.02 -18.59 -19.32
N PRO A 185 -2.93 -19.84 -19.81
CA PRO A 185 -3.47 -21.02 -19.12
C PRO A 185 -2.79 -21.28 -17.77
N PHE A 186 -1.48 -21.03 -17.66
CA PHE A 186 -0.74 -21.25 -16.42
C PHE A 186 -1.20 -20.29 -15.33
N MET A 187 -1.33 -19.01 -15.66
CA MET A 187 -1.86 -18.02 -14.73
C MET A 187 -3.33 -18.31 -14.37
N ALA A 188 -4.15 -18.74 -15.34
CA ALA A 188 -5.55 -19.07 -15.11
C ALA A 188 -5.78 -20.27 -14.19
N GLU A 189 -4.87 -21.25 -14.22
CA GLU A 189 -4.92 -22.44 -13.35
C GLU A 189 -4.32 -22.17 -11.96
N HIS A 190 -3.20 -21.44 -11.89
CA HIS A 190 -2.41 -21.30 -10.67
C HIS A 190 -2.57 -19.95 -9.94
N TRP A 191 -3.45 -19.04 -10.40
CA TRP A 191 -3.59 -17.70 -9.81
C TRP A 191 -3.77 -17.69 -8.29
N ALA A 192 -4.52 -18.65 -7.73
CA ALA A 192 -4.79 -18.70 -6.30
C ALA A 192 -3.53 -19.08 -5.50
N GLN A 193 -2.73 -20.02 -6.01
CA GLN A 193 -1.47 -20.42 -5.39
C GLN A 193 -0.44 -19.30 -5.49
N LEU A 194 -0.34 -18.64 -6.66
CA LEU A 194 0.55 -17.51 -6.88
C LEU A 194 0.18 -16.33 -5.97
N GLY A 195 -1.11 -16.00 -5.87
CA GLY A 195 -1.61 -14.97 -4.97
C GLY A 195 -1.37 -15.28 -3.49
N PHE A 196 -1.46 -16.56 -3.09
CA PHE A 196 -1.14 -16.96 -1.73
C PHE A 196 0.35 -16.77 -1.39
N VAL A 197 1.25 -17.15 -2.30
CA VAL A 197 2.70 -16.95 -2.11
C VAL A 197 3.04 -15.46 -2.09
N ASP A 198 2.47 -14.66 -2.99
CA ASP A 198 2.62 -13.20 -2.99
C ASP A 198 2.15 -12.58 -1.66
N TYR A 199 0.99 -13.01 -1.18
CA TYR A 199 0.43 -12.57 0.09
C TYR A 199 1.34 -12.91 1.28
N LEU A 200 1.85 -14.14 1.37
CA LEU A 200 2.78 -14.52 2.44
C LEU A 200 4.03 -13.65 2.45
N PHE A 201 4.54 -13.30 1.28
CA PHE A 201 5.70 -12.42 1.18
C PHE A 201 5.38 -10.98 1.59
N LYS A 202 4.23 -10.44 1.14
CA LYS A 202 3.72 -9.14 1.61
C LYS A 202 3.55 -9.10 3.12
N LEU A 203 3.05 -10.18 3.74
CA LEU A 203 2.96 -10.28 5.20
C LEU A 203 4.33 -10.26 5.86
N PHE A 204 5.27 -11.04 5.36
CA PHE A 204 6.62 -11.13 5.91
C PHE A 204 7.34 -9.78 5.87
N ILE A 205 7.37 -9.13 4.70
CA ILE A 205 7.92 -7.78 4.53
C ILE A 205 7.14 -6.78 5.38
N GLY A 206 5.81 -6.89 5.43
CA GLY A 206 4.96 -6.03 6.21
C GLY A 206 5.28 -6.06 7.71
N ILE A 207 5.49 -7.24 8.28
CA ILE A 207 5.82 -7.39 9.69
C ILE A 207 7.23 -6.86 9.97
N ILE A 208 8.20 -7.11 9.09
CA ILE A 208 9.61 -6.74 9.31
C ILE A 208 9.88 -5.26 9.05
N LEU A 209 9.28 -4.69 7.99
CA LEU A 209 9.56 -3.34 7.54
C LEU A 209 8.47 -2.38 7.99
N PHE A 210 7.21 -2.71 7.72
CA PHE A 210 6.11 -1.77 7.92
C PHE A 210 5.77 -1.56 9.40
N VAL A 211 5.66 -2.62 10.22
CA VAL A 211 5.29 -2.46 11.63
C VAL A 211 6.32 -1.61 12.40
N PRO A 212 7.64 -1.82 12.24
CA PRO A 212 8.64 -0.94 12.83
C PRO A 212 8.61 0.49 12.26
N ALA A 213 8.49 0.63 10.93
CA ALA A 213 8.40 1.95 10.29
C ALA A 213 7.20 2.75 10.82
N TYR A 214 6.04 2.11 10.95
CA TYR A 214 4.85 2.70 11.55
C TYR A 214 5.12 3.20 12.97
N GLY A 215 5.73 2.36 13.81
CA GLY A 215 6.08 2.74 15.18
C GLY A 215 7.02 3.94 15.26
N VAL A 216 8.05 3.98 14.42
CA VAL A 216 9.01 5.10 14.35
C VAL A 216 8.30 6.39 13.91
N VAL A 217 7.55 6.35 12.81
CA VAL A 217 6.86 7.53 12.27
C VAL A 217 5.81 8.03 13.25
N LEU A 218 5.05 7.14 13.87
CA LEU A 218 4.08 7.50 14.91
C LEU A 218 4.76 8.23 16.07
N ASN A 219 5.88 7.71 16.58
CA ASN A 219 6.62 8.35 17.67
C ASN A 219 7.13 9.75 17.28
N VAL A 220 7.63 9.92 16.06
CA VAL A 220 8.06 11.24 15.55
C VAL A 220 6.89 12.21 15.49
N ILE A 221 5.74 11.78 14.96
CA ILE A 221 4.55 12.62 14.85
C ILE A 221 4.03 13.01 16.24
N LEU A 222 3.91 12.06 17.17
CA LEU A 222 3.43 12.33 18.52
C LEU A 222 4.34 13.31 19.28
N ARG A 223 5.66 13.18 19.16
CA ARG A 223 6.61 14.14 19.75
C ARG A 223 6.44 15.55 19.18
N LYS A 224 6.28 15.67 17.85
CA LYS A 224 6.03 16.97 17.21
C LYS A 224 4.72 17.60 17.64
N LEU A 225 3.66 16.80 17.75
CA LEU A 225 2.36 17.28 18.22
C LEU A 225 2.42 17.75 19.68
N GLN A 226 3.15 17.04 20.55
CA GLN A 226 3.34 17.45 21.94
C GLN A 226 4.06 18.80 22.04
N MET A 227 5.15 19.00 21.29
CA MET A 227 5.88 20.28 21.26
C MET A 227 4.95 21.45 20.86
N LEU A 228 4.15 21.27 19.82
CA LEU A 228 3.20 22.30 19.35
C LEU A 228 2.11 22.62 20.37
N VAL A 229 1.71 21.65 21.20
CA VAL A 229 0.75 21.88 22.29
C VAL A 229 1.41 22.63 23.44
N THR A 230 2.65 22.28 23.80
CA THR A 230 3.41 22.97 24.85
C THR A 230 3.72 24.43 24.48
N GLU A 231 4.03 24.73 23.22
CA GLU A 231 4.25 26.11 22.75
C GLU A 231 2.99 27.01 22.80
N ARG A 232 1.78 26.43 22.77
CA ARG A 232 0.52 27.19 22.84
C ARG A 232 0.07 27.56 24.24
N VAL A 233 0.68 26.99 25.27
CA VAL A 233 0.36 27.29 26.67
C VAL A 233 1.57 28.02 27.27
N PRO A 234 1.65 29.37 27.19
CA PRO A 234 2.65 30.09 27.96
C PRO A 234 2.37 29.86 29.46
N ALA A 235 3.44 29.61 30.21
CA ALA A 235 3.42 29.39 31.66
C ALA A 235 2.82 30.57 32.42
#